data_AF-A7UQX8-F1
#
_entry.id   AF-A7UQX8-F1
#
_cell.length_a   1.000
_cell.length_b   1.000
_cell.length_c   1.000
_cell.angle_alpha   90.00
_cell.angle_beta   90.00
_cell.angle_gamma   90.00
#
_symmetry.space_group_name_H-M   'P 1'
#
loop_
_entity.id
_entity.type
_entity.pdbx_description
1 polymer ?
#
loop_
_entity_poly.entity_id
_entity_poly.type
_entity_poly.pdbx_seq_one_letter_code
_entity_poly.pdbx_strand_id
1 'polypeptide(L)'
;MTTFTDKEMIKEIKERIGSLDVRDNIERRAYEIALTALTTEPFATIDTVGIELVKYGCNTFICPDNSMEPGNVPLYIGLPRIDPASQTAKLSFQEWLSEQKEKIDVDCGCVSIETLTHWMKSAYEAGNSPVTPDSWISCSDRMPEKGQNVLISVNFDSSLVEPLICSARYTGSTFRRGDATIKPGNGIEQATHWMPLPEPPQEVNRG
;
A
#
# COMPACT_ATOMS: atom_id res chain seq x y z
N MET A 1 -1.91 -8.31 36.00
CA MET A 1 -2.26 -8.17 34.56
C MET A 1 -3.77 -8.29 34.46
N THR A 2 -4.46 -7.20 34.13
CA THR A 2 -5.91 -7.21 33.89
C THR A 2 -6.16 -7.86 32.53
N THR A 3 -6.86 -8.99 32.52
CA THR A 3 -7.31 -9.64 31.29
C THR A 3 -8.43 -8.81 30.68
N PHE A 4 -8.18 -8.16 29.54
CA PHE A 4 -9.22 -7.51 28.75
C PHE A 4 -10.23 -8.57 28.28
N THR A 5 -11.51 -8.31 28.47
CA THR A 5 -12.56 -9.17 27.93
C THR A 5 -12.76 -8.89 26.43
N ASP A 6 -13.26 -9.87 25.67
CA ASP A 6 -13.58 -9.68 24.25
C ASP A 6 -14.54 -8.50 24.03
N LYS A 7 -15.47 -8.30 24.98
CA LYS A 7 -16.42 -7.17 24.97
C LYS A 7 -15.72 -5.81 25.09
N GLU A 8 -14.71 -5.72 25.95
CA GLU A 8 -13.91 -4.49 26.11
C GLU A 8 -13.01 -4.26 24.89
N MET A 9 -12.41 -5.32 24.33
CA MET A 9 -11.63 -5.24 23.08
C MET A 9 -12.49 -4.80 21.89
N ILE A 10 -13.66 -5.40 21.70
CA ILE A 10 -14.59 -5.01 20.62
C ILE A 10 -14.99 -3.55 20.74
N LYS A 11 -15.26 -3.08 21.96
CA LYS A 11 -15.60 -1.68 22.22
C LYS A 11 -14.45 -0.75 21.84
N GLU A 12 -13.25 -1.02 22.33
CA GLU A 12 -12.04 -0.25 22.02
C GLU A 12 -11.76 -0.21 20.51
N ILE A 13 -11.85 -1.36 19.83
CA ILE A 13 -11.61 -1.46 18.38
C ILE A 13 -12.63 -0.63 17.59
N LYS A 14 -13.91 -0.67 17.95
CA LYS A 14 -14.96 0.14 17.31
C LYS A 14 -14.72 1.64 17.52
N GLU A 15 -14.33 2.04 18.73
CA GLU A 15 -14.00 3.42 19.05
C GLU A 15 -12.79 3.90 18.25
N ARG A 16 -11.75 3.05 18.10
CA ARG A 16 -10.60 3.36 17.24
C ARG A 16 -10.98 3.50 15.78
N ILE A 17 -11.73 2.57 15.19
CA ILE A 17 -12.19 2.67 13.79
C ILE A 17 -13.01 3.96 13.58
N GLY A 18 -13.88 4.33 14.53
CA GLY A 18 -14.67 5.54 14.46
C GLY A 18 -13.89 6.84 14.72
N SER A 19 -12.69 6.74 15.28
CA SER A 19 -11.81 7.87 15.59
C SER A 19 -10.98 8.30 14.38
N LEU A 20 -10.58 9.57 14.37
CA LEU A 20 -9.58 10.11 13.45
C LEU A 20 -8.14 9.73 13.86
N ASP A 21 -7.97 9.06 15.00
CA ASP A 21 -6.68 8.67 15.59
C ASP A 21 -6.10 7.35 15.04
N VAL A 22 -6.73 6.77 14.02
CA VAL A 22 -6.16 5.62 13.30
C VAL A 22 -5.07 6.13 12.36
N ARG A 23 -3.85 5.63 12.50
CA ARG A 23 -2.65 6.20 11.88
C ARG A 23 -2.66 6.09 10.35
N ASP A 24 -3.22 5.01 9.82
CA ASP A 24 -3.29 4.76 8.37
C ASP A 24 -4.39 3.73 8.01
N ASN A 25 -4.57 3.52 6.71
CA ASN A 25 -5.57 2.57 6.19
C ASN A 25 -5.22 1.11 6.51
N ILE A 26 -3.96 0.78 6.77
CA ILE A 26 -3.51 -0.57 7.14
C ILE A 26 -3.95 -0.86 8.57
N GLU A 27 -3.72 0.07 9.49
CA GLU A 27 -4.16 -0.03 10.88
C GLU A 27 -5.69 -0.10 10.97
N ARG A 28 -6.40 0.72 10.17
CA ARG A 28 -7.86 0.64 10.06
C ARG A 28 -8.32 -0.73 9.59
N ARG A 29 -7.68 -1.27 8.54
CA ARG A 29 -8.01 -2.59 7.99
C ARG A 29 -7.70 -3.71 8.99
N ALA A 30 -6.62 -3.60 9.75
CA ALA A 30 -6.27 -4.53 10.81
C ALA A 30 -7.32 -4.52 11.94
N TYR A 31 -7.80 -3.34 12.33
CA TYR A 31 -8.89 -3.21 13.31
C TYR A 31 -10.22 -3.79 12.78
N GLU A 32 -10.56 -3.57 11.51
CA GLU A 32 -11.75 -4.18 10.89
C GLU A 32 -11.64 -5.71 10.87
N ILE A 33 -10.48 -6.25 10.49
CA ILE A 33 -10.18 -7.68 10.50
C ILE A 33 -10.32 -8.25 11.91
N ALA A 34 -9.74 -7.58 12.91
CA ALA A 34 -9.82 -8.00 14.31
C ALA A 34 -11.27 -7.93 14.82
N LEU A 35 -12.01 -6.88 14.47
CA LEU A 35 -13.42 -6.74 14.82
C LEU A 35 -14.25 -7.87 14.23
N THR A 36 -14.12 -8.12 12.93
CA THR A 36 -14.79 -9.24 12.25
C THR A 36 -14.44 -10.56 12.93
N ALA A 37 -13.16 -10.83 13.21
CA ALA A 37 -12.75 -12.05 13.88
C ALA A 37 -13.39 -12.22 15.28
N LEU A 38 -13.49 -11.13 16.06
CA LEU A 38 -14.04 -11.15 17.42
C LEU A 38 -15.57 -11.17 17.47
N THR A 39 -16.26 -10.77 16.40
CA THR A 39 -17.74 -10.75 16.34
C THR A 39 -18.35 -11.81 15.44
N THR A 40 -17.53 -12.59 14.72
CA THR A 40 -18.03 -13.65 13.84
C THR A 40 -18.67 -14.74 14.68
N GLU A 41 -19.82 -15.25 14.25
CA GLU A 41 -20.41 -16.44 14.86
C GLU A 41 -19.69 -17.69 14.33
N PRO A 42 -19.47 -18.71 15.17
CA PRO A 42 -18.89 -19.96 14.70
C PRO A 42 -19.78 -20.56 13.59
N PHE A 43 -19.20 -21.40 12.73
CA PHE A 43 -19.98 -22.10 11.71
C PHE A 43 -20.27 -23.56 12.11
N ALA A 44 -19.53 -24.07 13.10
CA ALA A 44 -19.68 -25.40 13.65
C ALA A 44 -19.03 -25.44 15.04
N THR A 45 -19.24 -26.53 15.77
CA THR A 45 -18.51 -26.87 16.99
C THR A 45 -17.81 -28.22 16.83
N ILE A 46 -16.81 -28.46 17.68
CA ILE A 46 -16.08 -29.71 17.77
C ILE A 46 -15.89 -30.07 19.25
N ASP A 47 -16.03 -31.33 19.60
CA ASP A 47 -15.78 -31.77 20.97
C ASP A 47 -14.28 -31.78 21.30
N THR A 48 -13.96 -31.80 22.60
CA THR A 48 -12.56 -31.80 23.07
C THR A 48 -11.77 -33.01 22.56
N VAL A 49 -12.42 -34.17 22.44
CA VAL A 49 -11.83 -35.40 21.88
C VAL A 49 -11.46 -35.20 20.42
N GLY A 50 -12.35 -34.60 19.62
CA GLY A 50 -12.12 -34.29 18.23
C GLY A 50 -10.95 -33.34 18.03
N ILE A 51 -10.77 -32.34 18.90
CA ILE A 51 -9.60 -31.46 18.85
C ILE A 51 -8.30 -32.20 19.10
N GLU A 52 -8.27 -33.11 20.07
CA GLU A 52 -7.08 -33.93 20.32
C GLU A 52 -6.76 -34.80 19.11
N LEU A 53 -7.76 -35.42 18.49
CA LEU A 53 -7.59 -36.20 17.26
C LEU A 53 -7.01 -35.38 16.11
N VAL A 54 -7.50 -34.14 15.90
CA VAL A 54 -6.99 -33.24 14.86
C VAL A 54 -5.52 -32.89 15.08
N LYS A 55 -5.06 -32.72 16.33
CA LYS A 55 -3.64 -32.46 16.64
C LYS A 55 -2.71 -33.59 16.17
N TYR A 56 -3.22 -34.83 16.11
CA TYR A 56 -2.50 -35.99 15.60
C TYR A 56 -2.78 -36.29 14.11
N GLY A 57 -3.47 -35.38 13.40
CA GLY A 57 -3.79 -35.53 11.99
C GLY A 57 -4.92 -36.52 11.69
N CYS A 58 -5.72 -36.87 12.70
CA CYS A 58 -6.87 -37.76 12.52
C CYS A 58 -8.11 -37.00 12.07
N ASN A 59 -8.97 -37.68 11.31
CA ASN A 59 -10.30 -37.18 10.96
C ASN A 59 -11.21 -37.20 12.18
N THR A 60 -12.12 -36.25 12.26
CA THR A 60 -13.16 -36.16 13.30
C THR A 60 -14.42 -35.53 12.74
N PHE A 61 -15.52 -35.63 13.49
CA PHE A 61 -16.78 -34.99 13.15
C PHE A 61 -16.85 -33.58 13.73
N ILE A 62 -17.56 -32.71 13.02
CA ILE A 62 -17.93 -31.38 13.49
C ILE A 62 -19.46 -31.31 13.54
N CYS A 63 -19.98 -30.60 14.54
CA CYS A 63 -21.40 -30.37 14.73
C CYS A 63 -21.77 -29.03 14.08
N PRO A 64 -22.55 -29.01 12.99
CA PRO A 64 -22.90 -27.77 12.29
C PRO A 64 -23.89 -26.90 13.06
N ASP A 65 -24.54 -27.46 14.07
CA ASP A 65 -25.27 -26.69 15.07
C ASP A 65 -24.27 -26.03 16.03
N ASN A 66 -24.35 -24.71 16.14
CA ASN A 66 -23.57 -23.92 17.11
C ASN A 66 -24.05 -24.12 18.55
N SER A 67 -24.55 -25.30 18.89
CA SER A 67 -24.96 -25.65 20.24
C SER A 67 -23.70 -25.64 21.12
N MET A 68 -23.60 -24.59 21.94
CA MET A 68 -22.48 -24.41 22.85
C MET A 68 -22.68 -25.31 24.08
N GLU A 69 -22.70 -26.63 23.87
CA GLU A 69 -22.66 -27.57 24.98
C GLU A 69 -21.36 -27.37 25.78
N PRO A 70 -21.40 -27.47 27.12
CA PRO A 70 -20.22 -27.24 27.95
C PRO A 70 -19.07 -28.18 27.56
N GLY A 71 -17.98 -27.62 27.04
CA GLY A 71 -16.79 -28.36 26.62
C GLY A 71 -16.61 -28.50 25.11
N ASN A 72 -17.60 -28.13 24.30
CA ASN A 72 -17.43 -28.01 22.86
C ASN A 72 -16.64 -26.74 22.52
N VAL A 73 -15.81 -26.82 21.49
CA VAL A 73 -15.00 -25.72 21.00
C VAL A 73 -15.60 -25.19 19.71
N PRO A 74 -15.85 -23.87 19.62
CA PRO A 74 -16.36 -23.25 18.40
C PRO A 74 -15.31 -23.27 17.29
N LEU A 75 -15.74 -23.64 16.09
CA LEU A 75 -14.96 -23.55 14.86
C LEU A 75 -15.41 -22.31 14.08
N TYR A 76 -14.43 -21.51 13.70
CA TYR A 76 -14.63 -20.34 12.85
C TYR A 76 -14.03 -20.64 11.48
N ILE A 77 -14.71 -20.22 10.42
CA ILE A 77 -14.08 -20.17 9.11
C ILE A 77 -13.02 -19.09 9.25
N GLY A 78 -11.75 -19.48 9.21
CA GLY A 78 -10.66 -18.51 9.16
C GLY A 78 -10.96 -17.52 8.05
N LEU A 79 -10.76 -16.22 8.30
CA LEU A 79 -10.91 -15.20 7.27
C LEU A 79 -10.30 -15.74 5.98
N PRO A 80 -11.03 -15.71 4.85
CA PRO A 80 -10.59 -16.37 3.64
C PRO A 80 -9.13 -16.01 3.43
N ARG A 81 -8.27 -17.03 3.23
CA ARG A 81 -6.94 -16.76 2.69
C ARG A 81 -7.20 -15.85 1.50
N ILE A 82 -6.60 -14.67 1.52
CA ILE A 82 -6.67 -13.78 0.37
C ILE A 82 -6.00 -14.58 -0.74
N ASP A 83 -6.80 -15.25 -1.57
CA ASP A 83 -6.36 -15.62 -2.89
C ASP A 83 -5.84 -14.32 -3.51
N PRO A 84 -4.66 -14.30 -4.16
CA PRO A 84 -4.01 -13.09 -4.66
C PRO A 84 -4.84 -12.29 -5.70
N ALA A 85 -6.12 -12.58 -5.86
CA ALA A 85 -7.12 -11.84 -6.63
C ALA A 85 -8.25 -11.32 -5.71
N SER A 86 -7.94 -10.49 -4.73
CA SER A 86 -8.84 -9.41 -4.34
C SER A 86 -8.25 -8.11 -4.85
N GLN A 87 -8.33 -7.93 -6.17
CA GLN A 87 -8.23 -6.61 -6.77
C GLN A 87 -9.26 -5.72 -6.07
N THR A 88 -8.78 -4.80 -5.25
CA THR A 88 -9.40 -3.48 -5.13
C THR A 88 -9.77 -3.09 -6.55
N ALA A 89 -11.05 -2.81 -6.82
CA ALA A 89 -11.47 -2.40 -8.15
C ALA A 89 -10.51 -1.29 -8.60
N LYS A 90 -9.69 -1.61 -9.63
CA LYS A 90 -8.64 -0.72 -10.09
C LYS A 90 -9.33 0.56 -10.50
N LEU A 91 -9.07 1.64 -9.75
CA LEU A 91 -9.58 2.97 -10.07
C LEU A 91 -9.28 3.26 -11.55
N SER A 92 -10.09 4.06 -12.22
CA SER A 92 -9.65 4.57 -13.50
C SER A 92 -8.37 5.40 -13.31
N PHE A 93 -7.52 5.47 -14.33
CA PHE A 93 -6.30 6.28 -14.26
C PHE A 93 -6.58 7.73 -13.83
N GLN A 94 -7.75 8.28 -14.21
CA GLN A 94 -8.14 9.65 -13.84
C GLN A 94 -8.56 9.77 -12.37
N GLU A 95 -9.30 8.80 -11.84
CA GLU A 95 -9.64 8.77 -10.42
C GLU A 95 -8.38 8.59 -9.57
N TRP A 96 -7.52 7.64 -9.94
CA TRP A 96 -6.22 7.45 -9.28
C TRP A 96 -5.36 8.73 -9.34
N LEU A 97 -5.29 9.39 -10.49
CA LEU A 97 -4.51 10.63 -10.63
C LEU A 97 -5.08 11.76 -9.77
N SER A 98 -6.41 11.84 -9.63
CA SER A 98 -7.08 12.83 -8.78
C SER A 98 -6.89 12.61 -7.27
N GLU A 99 -6.59 11.38 -6.86
CA GLU A 99 -6.29 11.02 -5.47
C GLU A 99 -4.85 11.32 -5.07
N GLN A 100 -3.96 11.57 -6.04
CA GLN A 100 -2.57 11.93 -5.75
C GLN A 100 -2.52 13.31 -5.12
N LYS A 101 -2.12 13.36 -3.84
CA LYS A 101 -2.02 14.60 -3.07
C LYS A 101 -0.73 15.36 -3.33
N GLU A 102 0.31 14.69 -3.80
CA GLU A 102 1.58 15.31 -4.14
C GLU A 102 1.53 15.92 -5.55
N LYS A 103 1.84 17.21 -5.64
CA LYS A 103 1.84 17.92 -6.92
C LYS A 103 3.03 17.48 -7.76
N ILE A 104 2.77 16.66 -8.78
CA ILE A 104 3.77 16.31 -9.80
C ILE A 104 3.93 17.51 -10.73
N ASP A 105 5.13 18.08 -10.77
CA ASP A 105 5.47 19.16 -11.68
C ASP A 105 5.75 18.60 -13.08
N VAL A 106 4.73 18.64 -13.91
CA VAL A 106 4.73 18.09 -15.27
C VAL A 106 5.38 19.02 -16.30
N ASP A 107 5.66 20.29 -15.96
CA ASP A 107 6.22 21.30 -16.86
C ASP A 107 7.74 21.47 -16.67
N CYS A 108 8.43 20.33 -16.53
CA CYS A 108 9.85 20.29 -16.18
C CYS A 108 10.81 20.39 -17.40
N GLY A 109 10.27 20.50 -18.62
CA GLY A 109 11.05 20.71 -19.86
C GLY A 109 11.92 19.52 -20.30
N CYS A 110 11.97 18.43 -19.52
CA CYS A 110 12.69 17.21 -19.89
C CYS A 110 11.83 16.27 -20.77
N VAL A 111 10.51 16.29 -20.59
CA VAL A 111 9.49 15.56 -21.36
C VAL A 111 8.24 16.42 -21.48
N SER A 112 7.41 16.21 -22.51
CA SER A 112 6.13 16.92 -22.62
C SER A 112 5.12 16.38 -21.60
N ILE A 113 4.13 17.21 -21.25
CA ILE A 113 3.02 16.82 -20.36
C ILE A 113 2.28 15.60 -20.92
N GLU A 114 2.06 15.55 -22.24
CA GLU A 114 1.41 14.42 -22.90
C GLU A 114 2.21 13.13 -22.76
N THR A 115 3.53 13.19 -22.96
CA THR A 115 4.43 12.05 -22.80
C THR A 115 4.47 11.55 -21.36
N LEU A 116 4.56 12.46 -20.39
CA LEU A 116 4.56 12.10 -18.97
C LEU A 116 3.21 11.50 -18.55
N THR A 117 2.10 12.08 -18.99
CA THR A 117 0.74 11.56 -18.70
C THR A 117 0.54 10.17 -19.30
N HIS A 118 1.00 9.96 -20.54
CA HIS A 118 0.98 8.67 -21.19
C HIS A 118 1.77 7.62 -20.40
N TRP A 119 2.98 7.96 -19.94
CA TRP A 119 3.78 7.04 -19.13
C TRP A 119 3.18 6.75 -17.76
N MET A 120 2.63 7.74 -17.07
CA MET A 120 1.95 7.53 -15.79
C MET A 120 0.75 6.58 -15.95
N LYS A 121 0.00 6.73 -17.04
CA LYS A 121 -1.11 5.83 -17.37
C LYS A 121 -0.63 4.39 -17.56
N SER A 122 0.46 4.21 -18.27
CA SER A 122 1.04 2.90 -18.54
C SER A 122 1.67 2.25 -17.32
N ALA A 123 2.33 3.03 -16.48
CA ALA A 123 2.85 2.60 -15.18
C ALA A 123 1.72 2.09 -14.28
N TYR A 124 0.64 2.87 -14.21
CA TYR A 124 -0.57 2.53 -13.49
C TYR A 124 -1.21 1.24 -14.04
N GLU A 125 -1.28 1.10 -15.36
CA GLU A 125 -1.75 -0.11 -16.03
C GLU A 125 -0.89 -1.34 -15.69
N ALA A 126 0.43 -1.17 -15.58
CA ALA A 126 1.40 -2.20 -15.19
C ALA A 126 1.49 -2.48 -13.68
N GLY A 127 0.82 -1.70 -12.83
CA GLY A 127 0.86 -1.86 -11.36
C GLY A 127 2.04 -1.17 -10.66
N ASN A 128 2.83 -0.38 -11.39
CA ASN A 128 4.00 0.34 -10.90
C ASN A 128 3.64 1.82 -10.66
N SER A 129 2.88 2.10 -9.61
CA SER A 129 2.49 3.46 -9.26
C SER A 129 3.71 4.29 -8.80
N PRO A 130 3.95 5.49 -9.36
CA PRO A 130 5.05 6.36 -8.93
C PRO A 130 4.90 6.92 -7.51
N VAL A 131 3.78 6.65 -6.85
CA VAL A 131 3.47 7.17 -5.50
C VAL A 131 3.48 6.04 -4.45
N THR A 132 3.95 4.83 -4.81
CA THR A 132 4.27 3.82 -3.79
C THR A 132 5.70 4.04 -3.27
N PRO A 133 5.90 4.17 -1.95
CA PRO A 133 7.22 4.36 -1.34
C PRO A 133 8.24 3.30 -1.76
N ASP A 134 7.79 2.08 -2.04
CA ASP A 134 8.65 0.93 -2.38
C ASP A 134 9.40 1.09 -3.71
N SER A 135 8.97 2.01 -4.58
CA SER A 135 9.62 2.26 -5.88
C SER A 135 10.69 3.36 -5.84
N TRP A 136 10.78 4.10 -4.73
CA TRP A 136 11.69 5.22 -4.55
C TRP A 136 13.04 4.76 -3.98
N ILE A 137 14.11 5.20 -4.62
CA ILE A 137 15.49 4.90 -4.27
C ILE A 137 16.09 6.15 -3.64
N SER A 138 16.63 6.03 -2.43
CA SER A 138 17.35 7.16 -1.83
C SER A 138 18.58 7.51 -2.67
N CYS A 139 18.80 8.81 -2.89
CA CYS A 139 20.02 9.29 -3.54
C CYS A 139 21.28 8.92 -2.74
N SER A 140 21.14 8.67 -1.43
CA SER A 140 22.25 8.22 -0.58
C SER A 140 22.59 6.75 -0.79
N ASP A 141 21.61 5.93 -1.17
CA ASP A 141 21.80 4.49 -1.36
C ASP A 141 22.34 4.19 -2.76
N ARG A 142 21.75 4.83 -3.77
CA ARG A 142 22.13 4.62 -5.17
C ARG A 142 21.78 5.85 -5.99
N MET A 143 22.65 6.23 -6.91
CA MET A 143 22.38 7.27 -7.91
C MET A 143 21.94 6.66 -9.25
N PRO A 144 21.16 7.38 -10.07
CA PRO A 144 20.87 6.96 -11.43
C PRO A 144 22.13 6.93 -12.31
N GLU A 145 22.00 6.35 -13.50
CA GLU A 145 23.08 6.40 -14.48
C GLU A 145 23.23 7.79 -15.11
N LYS A 146 24.45 8.13 -15.51
CA LYS A 146 24.72 9.41 -16.19
C LYS A 146 23.90 9.50 -17.47
N GLY A 147 23.08 10.54 -17.57
CA GLY A 147 22.23 10.83 -18.70
C GLY A 147 20.83 10.22 -18.60
N GLN A 148 20.53 9.46 -17.53
CA GLN A 148 19.22 8.86 -17.28
C GLN A 148 18.19 9.91 -16.88
N ASN A 149 16.99 9.80 -17.45
CA ASN A 149 15.83 10.59 -17.04
C ASN A 149 15.07 9.82 -15.97
N VAL A 150 14.74 10.50 -14.87
CA VAL A 150 14.12 9.92 -13.68
C VAL A 150 13.07 10.87 -13.12
N LEU A 151 12.22 10.37 -12.22
CA LEU A 151 11.47 11.22 -11.31
C LEU A 151 12.30 11.44 -10.06
N ILE A 152 12.31 12.67 -9.55
CA ILE A 152 12.98 13.03 -8.29
C ILE A 152 11.97 13.63 -7.32
N SER A 153 12.15 13.31 -6.04
CA SER A 153 11.44 13.95 -4.92
C SER A 153 12.37 14.99 -4.31
N VAL A 154 11.97 16.26 -4.42
CA VAL A 154 12.74 17.41 -3.93
C VAL A 154 12.13 17.90 -2.64
N ASN A 155 12.96 17.95 -1.60
CA ASN A 155 12.54 18.48 -0.31
C ASN A 155 12.55 20.01 -0.34
N PHE A 156 11.39 20.64 -0.11
CA PHE A 156 11.30 22.07 0.13
C PHE A 156 11.02 22.28 1.62
N ASP A 157 11.85 23.08 2.28
CA ASP A 157 11.62 23.48 3.68
C ASP A 157 10.64 24.65 3.71
N SER A 158 9.39 24.35 3.34
CA SER A 158 8.31 25.32 3.36
C SER A 158 7.03 24.62 3.76
N SER A 159 6.38 25.14 4.80
CA SER A 159 5.02 24.73 5.19
C SER A 159 3.96 25.09 4.14
N LEU A 160 4.34 25.79 3.07
CA LEU A 160 3.48 26.20 1.96
C LEU A 160 3.77 25.46 0.66
N VAL A 161 4.90 24.73 0.57
CA VAL A 161 5.32 24.02 -0.64
C VAL A 161 5.61 22.58 -0.24
N GLU A 162 4.70 21.69 -0.60
CA GLU A 162 4.84 20.24 -0.41
C GLU A 162 6.07 19.71 -1.17
N PRO A 163 6.62 18.55 -0.77
CA PRO A 163 7.68 17.88 -1.51
C PRO A 163 7.30 17.78 -3.00
N LEU A 164 8.16 18.28 -3.88
CA LEU A 164 7.86 18.35 -5.30
C LEU A 164 8.40 17.11 -5.99
N ILE A 165 7.51 16.34 -6.60
CA ILE A 165 7.92 15.33 -7.58
C ILE A 165 8.09 16.01 -8.93
N CYS A 166 9.25 15.86 -9.57
CA CYS A 166 9.46 16.37 -10.92
C CYS A 166 10.34 15.43 -11.75
N SER A 167 10.22 15.50 -13.07
CA SER A 167 11.16 14.79 -13.94
C SER A 167 12.47 15.57 -14.07
N ALA A 168 13.59 14.85 -14.05
CA ALA A 168 14.91 15.43 -14.21
C ALA A 168 15.87 14.45 -14.89
N ARG A 169 16.88 15.00 -15.56
CA ARG A 169 17.98 14.24 -16.13
C ARG A 169 19.17 14.24 -15.19
N TYR A 170 19.67 13.07 -14.81
CA TYR A 170 20.88 12.99 -14.01
C TYR A 170 22.12 13.23 -14.88
N THR A 171 23.00 14.14 -14.48
CA THR A 171 24.21 14.52 -15.25
C THR A 171 25.45 13.73 -14.86
N GLY A 172 25.35 12.83 -13.87
CA GLY A 172 26.48 12.18 -13.19
C GLY A 172 26.94 12.90 -11.92
N SER A 173 26.34 14.04 -11.59
CA SER A 173 26.60 14.76 -10.33
C SER A 173 25.37 15.48 -9.78
N THR A 174 24.53 16.01 -10.66
CA THR A 174 23.31 16.76 -10.32
C THR A 174 22.14 16.34 -11.20
N PHE A 175 20.93 16.64 -10.74
CA PHE A 175 19.71 16.52 -11.52
C PHE A 175 19.44 17.83 -12.26
N ARG A 176 19.27 17.75 -13.57
CA ARG A 176 18.88 18.90 -14.40
C ARG A 176 17.42 18.85 -14.75
N ARG A 177 16.76 19.98 -14.52
CA ARG A 177 15.35 20.21 -14.82
C ARG A 177 15.26 21.55 -15.54
N GLY A 178 15.07 21.53 -16.87
CA GLY A 178 15.21 22.75 -17.68
C GLY A 178 16.53 23.47 -17.38
N ASP A 179 16.45 24.74 -16.98
CA ASP A 179 17.60 25.55 -16.57
C ASP A 179 17.99 25.38 -15.08
N ALA A 180 17.17 24.70 -14.28
CA ALA A 180 17.43 24.45 -12.87
C ALA A 180 18.38 23.27 -12.66
N THR A 181 19.26 23.40 -11.66
CA THR A 181 20.20 22.36 -11.23
C THR A 181 19.94 22.00 -9.78
N ILE A 182 19.56 20.76 -9.53
CA ILE A 182 19.20 20.23 -8.21
C ILE A 182 20.31 19.27 -7.76
N LYS A 183 20.79 19.45 -6.54
CA LYS A 183 21.81 18.57 -5.95
C LYS A 183 21.14 17.35 -5.30
N PRO A 184 21.74 16.16 -5.38
CA PRO A 184 21.32 15.04 -4.54
C PRO A 184 21.64 15.33 -3.07
N GLY A 185 20.78 14.87 -2.16
CA GLY A 185 21.00 14.91 -0.71
C GLY A 185 19.73 15.16 0.08
N ASN A 186 19.89 15.28 1.41
CA ASN A 186 18.78 15.39 2.35
C ASN A 186 18.52 16.84 2.83
N GLY A 187 19.22 17.81 2.26
CA GLY A 187 19.05 19.22 2.57
C GLY A 187 17.83 19.85 1.89
N ILE A 188 17.63 21.13 2.19
CA ILE A 188 16.62 21.99 1.57
C ILE A 188 16.96 22.15 0.08
N GLU A 189 15.95 22.06 -0.80
CA GLU A 189 16.07 22.13 -2.27
C GLU A 189 16.96 21.02 -2.86
N GLN A 190 17.13 19.91 -2.15
CA GLN A 190 17.88 18.75 -2.62
C GLN A 190 16.93 17.60 -2.99
N ALA A 191 17.35 16.83 -3.99
CA ALA A 191 16.69 15.59 -4.37
C ALA A 191 17.04 14.51 -3.35
N THR A 192 16.05 14.08 -2.58
CA THR A 192 16.21 13.08 -1.53
C THR A 192 16.13 11.67 -2.10
N HIS A 193 15.16 11.46 -2.98
CA HIS A 193 14.86 10.17 -3.61
C HIS A 193 14.65 10.33 -5.10
N TRP A 194 14.87 9.25 -5.84
CA TRP A 194 14.54 9.16 -7.25
C TRP A 194 13.89 7.82 -7.57
N MET A 195 13.20 7.73 -8.69
CA MET A 195 12.76 6.46 -9.24
C MET A 195 12.94 6.47 -10.77
N PRO A 196 13.22 5.31 -11.40
CA PRO A 196 13.27 5.24 -12.84
C PRO A 196 11.94 5.73 -13.42
N LEU A 197 12.00 6.37 -14.59
CA LEU A 197 10.76 6.60 -15.34
C LEU A 197 10.10 5.25 -15.61
N PRO A 198 8.76 5.17 -15.49
CA PRO A 198 8.05 3.96 -15.86
C PRO A 198 8.37 3.58 -17.30
N GLU A 199 8.50 2.28 -17.57
CA GLU A 199 8.66 1.83 -18.95
C GLU A 199 7.43 2.26 -19.78
N PRO A 200 7.65 2.72 -21.03
CA PRO A 200 6.54 2.95 -21.93
C PRO A 200 5.72 1.65 -22.07
N PRO A 201 4.39 1.75 -22.24
CA PRO A 201 3.57 0.56 -22.43
C PRO A 201 4.10 -0.16 -23.66
N GLN A 202 4.38 -1.45 -23.54
CA GLN A 202 4.63 -2.27 -24.71
C GLN A 202 3.33 -2.28 -25.51
N GLU A 203 3.39 -1.85 -26.77
CA GLU A 203 2.25 -1.95 -27.67
C GLU A 203 1.77 -3.40 -27.65
N VAL A 204 0.55 -3.60 -27.13
CA VAL A 204 -0.12 -4.88 -27.22
C VAL A 204 -0.43 -5.06 -28.70
N ASN A 205 0.46 -5.75 -29.43
CA ASN A 205 0.23 -6.17 -30.79
C ASN A 205 -1.04 -7.05 -30.80
N ARG A 206 -2.17 -6.41 -31.09
CA ARG A 206 -3.43 -7.09 -31.39
C ARG A 206 -3.27 -7.68 -32.80
N GLY A 207 -2.72 -8.89 -32.85
CA GLY A 207 -2.82 -9.77 -34.02
C GLY A 207 -4.23 -10.29 -34.22
#